data_AF-A0A9X5U2L3-F1
#
_entry.id   AF-A0A9X5U2L3-F1
#
_cell.length_a   1.000
_cell.length_b   1.000
_cell.length_c   1.000
_cell.angle_alpha   90.00
_cell.angle_beta   90.00
_cell.angle_gamma   90.00
#
_symmetry.space_group_name_H-M   'P 1'
#
loop_
_entity.id
_entity.type
_entity.pdbx_description
1 polymer ?
#
loop_
_entity_poly.entity_id
_entity_poly.type
_entity_poly.pdbx_seq_one_letter_code
_entity_poly.pdbx_strand_id
1 'polypeptide(L)'
;MVHSPMYKRLMRFVEDAKANESLSDYDSKHSSTLEAIREAEERIQHFREYQGFQGQTGDAIDKWLEDAERRVRLWRASYLATSQVEVEMRRVMQHAREEAEMLSPVLVDARLDKLRDVAEVTIPVMEQYGLVGMAYNAVASTGAAVYDAVAAQANNQREASSTDILQRLNDSMQGLANHAARIKEMQEELKDYRGIYWDPNDLPHPSDTSVAQQLEDGYKGVSPHDPGVYPGNRDTDYGRSDLRGPNSGLYPNGFDDPTAQETDAEKLRRLQSQRIPDKFNKDGELGSRSNPITDPEDLKDIDLLHSRIGGERYANGLTRGGYTPAPPNDRHHPLWNINGGPSTRFDASGRTSLAGAGALGAGVLGAGALGAAALGARGASGLGAGSLGALGRGGAGGLGASGRG
;
A
#
# COMPACT_ATOMS: atom_id res chain seq x y z
N MET A 1 -10.54 -4.81 -23.77
CA MET A 1 -9.28 -4.70 -22.99
C MET A 1 -9.44 -3.52 -22.07
N VAL A 2 -9.28 -3.69 -20.75
CA VAL A 2 -9.40 -2.56 -19.83
C VAL A 2 -8.03 -1.97 -19.55
N HIS A 3 -7.88 -0.66 -19.72
CA HIS A 3 -6.61 0.03 -19.50
C HIS A 3 -6.49 0.37 -18.01
N SER A 4 -5.48 -0.19 -17.33
CA SER A 4 -5.20 0.07 -15.91
C SER A 4 -3.84 0.79 -15.73
N PRO A 5 -3.71 2.08 -16.08
CA PRO A 5 -2.43 2.78 -16.01
C PRO A 5 -1.93 3.01 -14.57
N MET A 6 -2.82 3.39 -13.64
CA MET A 6 -2.43 3.72 -12.26
C MET A 6 -2.11 2.46 -11.48
N TYR A 7 -2.87 1.38 -11.69
CA TYR A 7 -2.55 0.09 -11.10
C TYR A 7 -1.16 -0.39 -11.54
N LYS A 8 -0.83 -0.32 -12.83
CA LYS A 8 0.51 -0.69 -13.33
C LYS A 8 1.61 0.18 -12.73
N ARG A 9 1.37 1.49 -12.61
CA ARG A 9 2.32 2.42 -11.98
C ARG A 9 2.54 2.07 -10.51
N LEU A 10 1.47 1.76 -9.79
CA LEU A 10 1.53 1.34 -8.39
C LEU A 10 2.28 0.01 -8.24
N MET A 11 2.02 -0.97 -9.10
CA MET A 11 2.72 -2.25 -9.05
C MET A 11 4.22 -2.12 -9.38
N ARG A 12 4.61 -1.21 -10.27
CA ARG A 12 6.02 -0.88 -10.50
C ARG A 12 6.67 -0.29 -9.25
N PHE A 13 5.97 0.60 -8.54
CA PHE A 13 6.43 1.11 -7.25
C PHE A 13 6.58 -0.03 -6.22
N VAL A 14 5.64 -0.98 -6.16
CA VAL A 14 5.74 -2.15 -5.26
C VAL A 14 7.00 -2.96 -5.53
N GLU A 15 7.37 -3.18 -6.78
CA GLU A 15 8.61 -3.87 -7.17
C GLU A 15 9.85 -3.09 -6.70
N ASP A 16 9.88 -1.78 -6.95
CA ASP A 16 10.99 -0.91 -6.52
C ASP A 16 11.11 -0.85 -4.98
N ALA A 17 9.97 -0.78 -4.27
CA ALA A 17 9.92 -0.76 -2.81
C ALA A 17 10.42 -2.07 -2.18
N LYS A 18 10.16 -3.22 -2.81
CA LYS A 18 10.74 -4.52 -2.39
C LYS A 18 12.25 -4.55 -2.55
N ALA A 19 12.77 -4.05 -3.67
CA ALA A 19 14.21 -3.96 -3.88
C ALA A 19 14.90 -3.08 -2.82
N ASN A 20 14.22 -2.05 -2.31
CA ASN A 20 14.73 -1.16 -1.29
C ASN A 20 14.77 -1.75 0.13
N GLU A 21 14.19 -2.94 0.38
CA GLU A 21 14.27 -3.60 1.69
C GLU A 21 15.72 -3.92 2.11
N SER A 22 16.62 -4.13 1.14
CA SER A 22 18.05 -4.35 1.42
C SER A 22 18.75 -3.15 2.07
N LEU A 23 18.11 -1.98 2.14
CA LEU A 23 18.63 -0.84 2.91
C LEU A 23 18.71 -1.16 4.42
N SER A 24 17.87 -2.10 4.90
CA SER A 24 17.92 -2.55 6.29
C SER A 24 19.25 -3.24 6.67
N ASP A 25 19.97 -3.82 5.69
CA ASP A 25 21.29 -4.41 5.92
C ASP A 25 22.31 -3.37 6.45
N TYR A 26 22.09 -2.09 6.18
CA TYR A 26 22.93 -0.99 6.63
C TYR A 26 22.49 -0.37 7.96
N ASP A 27 21.36 -0.78 8.53
CA ASP A 27 20.86 -0.22 9.78
C ASP A 27 21.84 -0.42 10.95
N SER A 28 22.59 -1.53 10.94
CA SER A 28 23.66 -1.80 11.91
C SER A 28 24.74 -0.70 11.96
N LYS A 29 25.01 -0.02 10.84
CA LYS A 29 26.00 1.07 10.77
C LYS A 29 25.56 2.32 11.54
N HIS A 30 24.28 2.44 11.88
CA HIS A 30 23.77 3.56 12.66
C HIS A 30 24.41 3.62 14.05
N SER A 31 24.42 2.48 14.74
CA SER A 31 25.04 2.33 16.06
C SER A 31 26.53 2.74 16.05
N SER A 32 27.30 2.22 15.08
CA SER A 32 28.73 2.56 14.94
C SER A 32 28.96 4.04 14.64
N THR A 33 28.04 4.70 13.92
CA THR A 33 28.14 6.14 13.65
C THR A 33 27.92 6.94 14.93
N LEU A 34 26.93 6.58 15.75
CA LEU A 34 26.68 7.24 17.03
C LEU A 34 27.79 7.00 18.05
N GLU A 35 28.38 5.81 18.07
CA GLU A 35 29.54 5.50 18.90
C GLU A 35 30.75 6.36 18.52
N ALA A 36 31.05 6.48 17.22
CA ALA A 36 32.13 7.35 16.75
C ALA A 36 31.91 8.83 17.10
N ILE A 37 30.65 9.30 17.06
CA ILE A 37 30.28 10.64 17.52
C ILE A 37 30.56 10.80 19.02
N ARG A 38 30.09 9.85 19.83
CA ARG A 38 30.27 9.87 21.29
C ARG A 38 31.74 9.88 21.66
N GLU A 39 32.56 9.03 21.03
CA GLU A 39 34.01 9.02 21.24
C GLU A 39 34.66 10.37 20.90
N ALA A 40 34.20 11.06 19.85
CA ALA A 40 34.71 12.37 19.48
C ALA A 40 34.37 13.43 20.54
N GLU A 41 33.14 13.41 21.07
CA GLU A 41 32.70 14.29 22.17
C GLU A 41 33.56 14.05 23.41
N GLU A 42 33.75 12.80 23.83
CA GLU A 42 34.55 12.42 24.99
C GLU A 42 36.01 12.86 24.86
N ARG A 43 36.61 12.71 23.68
CA ARG A 43 38.00 13.14 23.43
C ARG A 43 38.16 14.67 23.48
N ILE A 44 37.19 15.42 22.94
CA ILE A 44 37.21 16.89 23.00
C ILE A 44 37.05 17.35 24.45
N GLN A 45 36.10 16.77 25.19
CA GLN A 45 35.88 17.09 26.59
C GLN A 45 37.11 16.78 27.44
N HIS A 46 37.69 15.59 27.27
CA HIS A 46 38.92 15.21 27.96
C HIS A 46 40.06 16.18 27.64
N PHE A 47 40.28 16.52 26.37
CA PHE A 47 41.34 17.47 26.04
C PHE A 47 41.09 18.87 26.64
N ARG A 48 39.83 19.32 26.73
CA ARG A 48 39.46 20.58 27.38
C ARG A 48 39.78 20.59 28.86
N GLU A 49 39.44 19.51 29.57
CA GLU A 49 39.70 19.38 31.01
C GLU A 49 41.20 19.28 31.34
N TYR A 50 42.01 18.67 30.45
CA TYR A 50 43.41 18.34 30.71
C TYR A 50 44.43 19.10 29.83
N GLN A 51 44.04 20.17 29.13
CA GLN A 51 44.92 20.86 28.17
C GLN A 51 46.20 21.46 28.79
N GLY A 52 46.17 21.83 30.09
CA GLY A 52 47.33 22.35 30.82
C GLY A 52 47.84 23.75 30.42
N PHE A 53 47.30 24.38 29.37
CA PHE A 53 47.68 25.75 28.98
C PHE A 53 47.01 26.80 29.88
N GLN A 54 47.71 27.90 30.16
CA GLN A 54 47.24 29.01 31.00
C GLN A 54 47.44 30.36 30.29
N GLY A 55 46.72 31.39 30.73
CA GLY A 55 46.75 32.72 30.13
C GLY A 55 46.01 32.80 28.79
N GLN A 56 46.28 33.84 27.99
CA GLN A 56 45.54 34.12 26.74
C GLN A 56 45.52 32.96 25.74
N THR A 57 46.57 32.14 25.72
CA THR A 57 46.63 30.92 24.89
C THR A 57 45.68 29.84 25.42
N GLY A 58 45.62 29.63 26.73
CA GLY A 58 44.68 28.70 27.35
C GLY A 58 43.23 29.10 27.10
N ASP A 59 42.92 30.40 27.21
CA ASP A 59 41.58 30.94 26.94
C ASP A 59 41.17 30.74 25.46
N ALA A 60 42.11 30.95 24.53
CA ALA A 60 41.85 30.75 23.10
C ALA A 60 41.62 29.27 22.74
N ILE A 61 42.38 28.35 23.37
CA ILE A 61 42.21 26.91 23.19
C ILE A 61 40.87 26.45 23.80
N ASP A 62 40.53 26.90 25.00
CA ASP A 62 39.26 26.55 25.65
C ASP A 62 38.06 26.96 24.78
N LYS A 63 38.08 28.18 24.26
CA LYS A 63 37.05 28.67 23.34
C LYS A 63 36.97 27.86 22.05
N TRP A 64 38.11 27.48 21.47
CA TRP A 64 38.15 26.64 20.27
C TRP A 64 37.57 25.23 20.53
N LEU A 65 37.85 24.66 21.70
CA LEU A 65 37.30 23.36 22.12
C LEU A 65 35.81 23.43 22.41
N GLU A 66 35.33 24.51 23.03
CA GLU A 66 33.90 24.75 23.21
C GLU A 66 33.18 24.84 21.85
N ASP A 67 33.76 25.57 20.89
CA ASP A 67 33.24 25.65 19.52
C ASP A 67 33.30 24.28 18.80
N ALA A 68 34.28 23.43 19.12
CA ALA A 68 34.38 22.07 18.57
C ALA A 68 33.32 21.14 19.16
N GLU A 69 33.15 21.13 20.48
CA GLU A 69 32.12 20.37 21.20
C GLU A 69 30.72 20.73 20.69
N ARG A 70 30.44 22.04 20.53
CA ARG A 70 29.19 22.53 19.95
C ARG A 70 28.94 22.00 18.54
N ARG A 71 29.99 21.97 17.69
CA ARG A 71 29.90 21.43 16.33
C ARG A 71 29.65 19.93 16.29
N VAL A 72 30.21 19.15 17.21
CA VAL A 72 29.95 17.70 17.27
C VAL A 72 28.52 17.41 17.71
N ARG A 73 28.02 18.11 18.75
CA ARG A 73 26.63 18.02 19.18
C ARG A 73 25.65 18.37 18.05
N LEU A 74 25.98 19.41 17.28
CA LEU A 74 25.24 19.78 16.08
C LEU A 74 25.15 18.63 15.09
N TRP A 75 26.32 18.05 14.76
CA TRP A 75 26.41 16.97 13.80
C TRP A 75 25.58 15.77 14.27
N ARG A 76 25.66 15.42 15.55
CA ARG A 76 24.87 14.36 16.18
C ARG A 76 23.37 14.57 16.00
N ALA A 77 22.82 15.71 16.42
CA ALA A 77 21.38 15.90 16.34
C ALA A 77 20.90 15.96 14.89
N SER A 78 21.70 16.56 14.00
CA SER A 78 21.37 16.60 12.58
C SER A 78 21.37 15.22 11.92
N TYR A 79 22.29 14.34 12.34
CA TYR A 79 22.35 12.95 11.91
C TYR A 79 21.13 12.15 12.40
N LEU A 80 20.74 12.34 13.67
CA LEU A 80 19.55 11.71 14.25
C LEU A 80 18.27 12.17 13.55
N ALA A 81 18.09 13.47 13.32
CA ALA A 81 16.93 14.00 12.62
C ALA A 81 16.84 13.50 11.16
N THR A 82 17.98 13.44 10.46
CA THR A 82 18.02 12.86 9.09
C THR A 82 17.69 11.37 9.12
N SER A 83 18.18 10.64 10.13
CA SER A 83 17.88 9.21 10.31
C SER A 83 16.42 8.96 10.62
N GLN A 84 15.75 9.84 11.38
CA GLN A 84 14.30 9.81 11.61
C GLN A 84 13.54 9.93 10.30
N VAL A 85 13.85 10.94 9.48
CA VAL A 85 13.22 11.11 8.16
C VAL A 85 13.41 9.88 7.27
N GLU A 86 14.60 9.31 7.24
CA GLU A 86 14.89 8.10 6.45
C GLU A 86 14.07 6.88 6.93
N VAL A 87 13.95 6.68 8.24
CA VAL A 87 13.13 5.60 8.81
C VAL A 87 11.66 5.79 8.45
N GLU A 88 11.12 6.99 8.56
CA GLU A 88 9.72 7.27 8.16
C GLU A 88 9.51 7.12 6.65
N MET A 89 10.47 7.51 5.81
CA MET A 89 10.37 7.28 4.37
C MET A 89 10.27 5.77 4.06
N ARG A 90 11.06 4.94 4.76
CA ARG A 90 11.00 3.49 4.60
C ARG A 90 9.67 2.91 5.12
N ARG A 91 9.14 3.40 6.25
CA ARG A 91 7.81 3.02 6.77
C ARG A 91 6.70 3.35 5.77
N VAL A 92 6.70 4.57 5.24
CA VAL A 92 5.74 5.01 4.21
C VAL A 92 5.81 4.12 2.98
N MET A 93 7.01 3.79 2.49
CA MET A 93 7.16 2.89 1.35
C MET A 93 6.62 1.48 1.66
N GLN A 94 6.90 0.96 2.85
CA GLN A 94 6.42 -0.35 3.28
C GLN A 94 4.89 -0.39 3.37
N HIS A 95 4.26 0.59 4.04
CA HIS A 95 2.81 0.61 4.18
C HIS A 95 2.08 0.84 2.85
N ALA A 96 2.59 1.74 2.00
CA ALA A 96 2.02 1.93 0.67
C ALA A 96 2.13 0.66 -0.18
N ARG A 97 3.23 -0.10 -0.04
CA ARG A 97 3.40 -1.39 -0.69
C ARG A 97 2.41 -2.43 -0.15
N GLU A 98 2.33 -2.58 1.16
CA GLU A 98 1.43 -3.54 1.81
C GLU A 98 -0.03 -3.23 1.44
N GLU A 99 -0.45 -1.96 1.44
CA GLU A 99 -1.78 -1.56 0.98
C GLU A 99 -1.99 -1.86 -0.52
N ALA A 100 -0.99 -1.57 -1.37
CA ALA A 100 -1.07 -1.88 -2.79
C ALA A 100 -1.22 -3.38 -3.06
N GLU A 101 -0.55 -4.21 -2.27
CA GLU A 101 -0.68 -5.66 -2.34
C GLU A 101 -2.07 -6.14 -1.94
N MET A 102 -2.83 -5.39 -1.14
CA MET A 102 -4.23 -5.72 -0.85
C MET A 102 -5.12 -5.65 -2.09
N LEU A 103 -4.72 -4.91 -3.14
CA LEU A 103 -5.49 -4.86 -4.38
C LEU A 103 -5.41 -6.20 -5.12
N SER A 104 -6.54 -6.67 -5.63
CA SER A 104 -6.60 -7.89 -6.42
C SER A 104 -5.91 -7.71 -7.79
N PRO A 105 -5.00 -8.63 -8.16
CA PRO A 105 -4.43 -8.65 -9.51
C PRO A 105 -5.48 -9.01 -10.56
N VAL A 106 -6.54 -9.71 -10.17
CA VAL A 106 -7.63 -10.16 -11.03
C VAL A 106 -8.87 -9.30 -10.80
N LEU A 107 -9.55 -8.93 -11.89
CA LEU A 107 -10.75 -8.08 -11.84
C LEU A 107 -12.05 -8.85 -11.60
N VAL A 108 -12.05 -10.16 -11.89
CA VAL A 108 -13.28 -10.95 -12.02
C VAL A 108 -13.09 -12.31 -11.35
N ASP A 109 -14.09 -12.76 -10.59
CA ASP A 109 -14.06 -14.10 -9.98
C ASP A 109 -14.55 -15.21 -10.92
N ALA A 110 -14.26 -16.46 -10.54
CA ALA A 110 -14.57 -17.64 -11.33
C ALA A 110 -16.08 -17.89 -11.53
N ARG A 111 -16.93 -17.38 -10.63
CA ARG A 111 -18.39 -17.56 -10.73
C ARG A 111 -18.98 -16.62 -11.77
N LEU A 112 -18.55 -15.37 -11.84
CA LEU A 112 -18.95 -14.45 -12.91
C LEU A 112 -18.44 -14.89 -14.27
N ASP A 113 -17.27 -15.48 -14.32
CA ASP A 113 -16.73 -16.05 -15.55
C ASP A 113 -17.62 -17.17 -16.14
N LYS A 114 -18.36 -17.89 -15.28
CA LYS A 114 -19.37 -18.87 -15.71
C LYS A 114 -20.70 -18.22 -16.11
N LEU A 115 -21.00 -17.02 -15.62
CA LEU A 115 -22.22 -16.30 -15.99
C LEU A 115 -22.16 -15.76 -17.42
N ARG A 116 -20.98 -15.60 -18.01
CA ARG A 116 -20.80 -15.06 -19.37
C ARG A 116 -21.66 -15.75 -20.44
N ASP A 117 -21.82 -17.08 -20.36
CA ASP A 117 -22.56 -17.87 -21.34
C ASP A 117 -24.07 -17.96 -21.04
N VAL A 118 -24.53 -17.29 -19.98
CA VAL A 118 -25.95 -17.28 -19.58
C VAL A 118 -26.71 -16.27 -20.43
N ALA A 119 -27.79 -16.74 -21.06
CA ALA A 119 -28.62 -15.95 -21.98
C ALA A 119 -29.37 -14.80 -21.30
N GLU A 120 -29.83 -15.00 -20.07
CA GLU A 120 -30.58 -13.99 -19.30
C GLU A 120 -30.14 -14.05 -17.83
N VAL A 121 -29.76 -12.89 -17.30
CA VAL A 121 -29.36 -12.64 -15.92
C VAL A 121 -30.23 -11.50 -15.40
N THR A 122 -30.86 -11.72 -14.25
CA THR A 122 -31.69 -10.71 -13.60
C THR A 122 -30.83 -9.88 -12.65
N ILE A 123 -30.87 -8.55 -12.80
CA ILE A 123 -30.15 -7.61 -11.94
C ILE A 123 -31.19 -6.85 -11.11
N PRO A 124 -31.16 -6.93 -9.78
CA PRO A 124 -32.05 -6.10 -8.97
C PRO A 124 -31.59 -4.64 -9.06
N VAL A 125 -32.55 -3.73 -9.19
CA VAL A 125 -32.29 -2.28 -9.17
C VAL A 125 -33.13 -1.63 -8.08
N MET A 126 -32.60 -0.57 -7.46
CA MET A 126 -33.43 0.30 -6.64
C MET A 126 -34.43 1.02 -7.53
N GLU A 127 -35.68 1.06 -7.10
CA GLU A 127 -36.83 1.64 -7.81
C GLU A 127 -36.44 3.01 -8.38
N GLN A 128 -36.38 3.15 -9.70
CA GLN A 128 -36.09 4.43 -10.33
C GLN A 128 -37.30 5.33 -10.12
N TYR A 129 -37.19 6.30 -9.21
CA TYR A 129 -38.16 7.37 -9.02
C TYR A 129 -38.31 8.16 -10.34
N GLY A 130 -39.37 7.86 -11.10
CA GLY A 130 -39.71 8.54 -12.34
C GLY A 130 -41.19 8.42 -12.70
N LEU A 131 -41.98 9.41 -12.27
CA LEU A 131 -43.35 9.79 -12.68
C LEU A 131 -44.35 8.68 -13.08
N VAL A 132 -45.34 8.46 -12.21
CA VAL A 132 -46.65 7.80 -12.45
C VAL A 132 -46.58 6.31 -12.84
N GLY A 133 -46.54 5.45 -11.82
CA GLY A 133 -47.34 4.21 -11.82
C GLY A 133 -46.70 2.91 -12.30
N MET A 134 -45.45 2.89 -12.77
CA MET A 134 -44.77 1.67 -13.20
C MET A 134 -43.42 1.53 -12.49
N ALA A 135 -43.43 0.93 -11.30
CA ALA A 135 -42.22 0.62 -10.53
C ALA A 135 -41.62 -0.72 -11.00
N TYR A 136 -40.52 -0.67 -11.75
CA TYR A 136 -39.67 -1.82 -11.97
C TYR A 136 -38.62 -1.91 -10.84
N ASN A 137 -38.27 -3.13 -10.47
CA ASN A 137 -37.30 -3.43 -9.41
C ASN A 137 -36.23 -4.43 -9.85
N ALA A 138 -36.26 -4.83 -11.12
CA ALA A 138 -35.32 -5.74 -11.74
C ALA A 138 -35.14 -5.41 -13.24
N VAL A 139 -33.94 -5.66 -13.75
CA VAL A 139 -33.56 -5.49 -15.15
C VAL A 139 -33.01 -6.81 -15.68
N ALA A 140 -33.45 -7.22 -16.87
CA ALA A 140 -32.91 -8.38 -17.56
C ALA A 140 -31.70 -7.96 -18.40
N SER A 141 -30.59 -8.69 -18.26
CA SER A 141 -29.37 -8.47 -19.02
C SER A 141 -28.76 -9.79 -19.46
N THR A 142 -27.94 -9.79 -20.50
CA THR A 142 -27.16 -10.97 -20.86
C THR A 142 -25.98 -11.16 -19.91
N GLY A 143 -25.57 -12.40 -19.68
CA GLY A 143 -24.42 -12.70 -18.84
C GLY A 143 -23.11 -12.08 -19.35
N ALA A 144 -22.97 -11.94 -20.67
CA ALA A 144 -21.83 -11.26 -21.29
C ALA A 144 -21.81 -9.76 -20.95
N ALA A 145 -22.94 -9.06 -21.05
CA ALA A 145 -23.03 -7.64 -20.69
C ALA A 145 -22.74 -7.42 -19.20
N VAL A 146 -23.28 -8.26 -18.32
CA VAL A 146 -22.99 -8.22 -16.87
C VAL A 146 -21.50 -8.45 -16.59
N TYR A 147 -20.89 -9.44 -17.26
CA TYR A 147 -19.48 -9.73 -17.11
C TYR A 147 -18.60 -8.54 -17.50
N ASP A 148 -18.84 -7.95 -18.67
CA ASP A 148 -18.06 -6.82 -19.16
C ASP A 148 -18.29 -5.56 -18.31
N ALA A 149 -19.53 -5.30 -17.87
CA ALA A 149 -19.87 -4.18 -16.99
C ALA A 149 -19.23 -4.31 -15.60
N VAL A 150 -19.27 -5.50 -14.98
CA VAL A 150 -18.59 -5.75 -13.70
C VAL A 150 -17.08 -5.62 -13.86
N ALA A 151 -16.49 -6.15 -14.94
CA ALA A 151 -15.06 -6.00 -15.19
C ALA A 151 -14.65 -4.53 -15.36
N ALA A 152 -15.47 -3.72 -16.02
CA ALA A 152 -15.25 -2.29 -16.18
C ALA A 152 -15.35 -1.54 -14.83
N GLN A 153 -16.41 -1.78 -14.04
CA GLN A 153 -16.56 -1.18 -12.70
C GLN A 153 -15.43 -1.62 -11.76
N ALA A 154 -15.07 -2.90 -11.77
CA ALA A 154 -13.97 -3.44 -10.99
C ALA A 154 -12.64 -2.75 -11.34
N ASN A 155 -12.39 -2.56 -12.64
CA ASN A 155 -11.20 -1.84 -13.07
C ASN A 155 -11.22 -0.37 -12.62
N ASN A 156 -12.35 0.31 -12.74
CA ASN A 156 -12.49 1.70 -12.32
C ASN A 156 -12.25 1.86 -10.81
N GLN A 157 -12.79 0.95 -9.99
CA GLN A 157 -12.54 0.92 -8.55
C GLN A 157 -11.06 0.66 -8.25
N ARG A 158 -10.43 -0.32 -8.92
CA ARG A 158 -9.00 -0.62 -8.74
C ARG A 158 -8.11 0.56 -9.15
N GLU A 159 -8.43 1.25 -10.24
CA GLU A 159 -7.72 2.44 -10.69
C GLU A 159 -7.89 3.61 -9.72
N ALA A 160 -9.09 3.81 -9.18
CA ALA A 160 -9.35 4.82 -8.15
C ALA A 160 -8.54 4.52 -6.88
N SER A 161 -8.60 3.28 -6.37
CA SER A 161 -7.80 2.86 -5.21
C SER A 161 -6.30 2.97 -5.48
N SER A 162 -5.83 2.63 -6.68
CA SER A 162 -4.42 2.76 -7.03
C SER A 162 -3.97 4.21 -7.06
N THR A 163 -4.81 5.11 -7.57
CA THR A 163 -4.56 6.56 -7.61
C THR A 163 -4.46 7.12 -6.20
N ASP A 164 -5.40 6.75 -5.34
CA ASP A 164 -5.49 7.16 -3.94
C ASP A 164 -4.27 6.72 -3.12
N ILE A 165 -3.84 5.45 -3.27
CA ILE A 165 -2.59 4.95 -2.64
C ILE A 165 -1.37 5.74 -3.13
N LEU A 166 -1.26 5.99 -4.45
CA LEU A 166 -0.15 6.78 -5.02
C LEU A 166 -0.16 8.24 -4.53
N GLN A 167 -1.33 8.85 -4.37
CA GLN A 167 -1.47 10.21 -3.83
C GLN A 167 -1.00 10.26 -2.38
N ARG A 168 -1.52 9.39 -1.52
CA ARG A 168 -1.07 9.29 -0.13
C ARG A 168 0.44 9.05 0.00
N LEU A 169 0.99 8.16 -0.83
CA LEU A 169 2.42 7.92 -0.91
C LEU A 169 3.18 9.22 -1.23
N ASN A 170 2.77 9.95 -2.28
CA ASN A 170 3.43 11.18 -2.68
C ASN A 170 3.31 12.27 -1.60
N ASP A 171 2.15 12.42 -0.99
CA ASP A 171 1.89 13.43 0.05
C ASP A 171 2.75 13.15 1.30
N SER A 172 2.77 11.90 1.78
CA SER A 172 3.62 11.49 2.90
C SER A 172 5.11 11.69 2.59
N MET A 173 5.57 11.31 1.39
CA MET A 173 6.96 11.50 0.97
C MET A 173 7.34 12.98 0.82
N GLN A 174 6.42 13.81 0.33
CA GLN A 174 6.64 15.26 0.21
C GLN A 174 6.73 15.92 1.59
N GLY A 175 5.86 15.53 2.54
CA GLY A 175 5.97 15.98 3.93
C GLY A 175 7.34 15.65 4.54
N LEU A 176 7.83 14.42 4.32
CA LEU A 176 9.14 14.00 4.77
C LEU A 176 10.29 14.73 4.06
N ALA A 177 10.17 15.00 2.75
CA ALA A 177 11.14 15.78 2.01
C ALA A 177 11.23 17.23 2.53
N ASN A 178 10.09 17.83 2.91
CA ASN A 178 10.07 19.15 3.53
C ASN A 178 10.79 19.17 4.88
N HIS A 179 10.63 18.13 5.71
CA HIS A 179 11.40 17.97 6.94
C HIS A 179 12.91 17.86 6.67
N ALA A 180 13.33 17.05 5.68
CA ALA A 180 14.73 16.95 5.29
C ALA A 180 15.31 18.29 4.79
N ALA A 181 14.54 19.04 3.98
CA ALA A 181 14.94 20.36 3.49
C ALA A 181 15.12 21.35 4.64
N ARG A 182 14.23 21.32 5.64
CA ARG A 182 14.33 22.14 6.85
C ARG A 182 15.56 21.79 7.69
N ILE A 183 15.85 20.50 7.87
CA ILE A 183 17.08 20.04 8.55
C ILE A 183 18.31 20.61 7.84
N LYS A 184 18.34 20.56 6.50
CA LYS A 184 19.44 21.08 5.70
C LYS A 184 19.59 22.60 5.81
N GLU A 185 18.49 23.35 5.72
CA GLU A 185 18.49 24.81 5.88
C GLU A 185 19.09 25.21 7.23
N MET A 186 18.62 24.59 8.32
CA MET A 186 19.15 24.86 9.65
C MET A 186 20.63 24.48 9.75
N GLN A 187 21.05 23.34 9.19
CA GLN A 187 22.47 22.98 9.13
C GLN A 187 23.33 24.03 8.39
N GLU A 188 22.80 24.69 7.36
CA GLU A 188 23.51 25.76 6.63
C GLU A 188 23.59 27.05 7.45
N GLU A 189 22.51 27.47 8.11
CA GLU A 189 22.51 28.60 9.06
C GLU A 189 23.56 28.39 10.17
N LEU A 190 23.70 27.15 10.64
CA LEU A 190 24.64 26.77 11.70
C LEU A 190 26.11 26.76 11.25
N LYS A 191 26.37 26.59 9.95
CA LYS A 191 27.74 26.70 9.40
C LYS A 191 28.21 28.15 9.33
N ASP A 192 27.28 29.07 9.06
CA ASP A 192 27.60 30.47 8.77
C ASP A 192 27.68 31.36 10.03
N TYR A 193 27.08 30.95 11.15
CA TYR A 193 26.88 31.85 12.29
C TYR A 193 27.72 31.55 13.54
N ARG A 194 28.48 32.56 13.99
CA ARG A 194 29.12 32.63 15.32
C ARG A 194 28.22 33.40 16.29
N GLY A 195 27.35 32.73 17.03
CA GLY A 195 26.71 33.34 18.21
C GLY A 195 25.24 33.02 18.50
N ILE A 196 24.54 32.24 17.67
CA ILE A 196 23.17 31.78 18.00
C ILE A 196 23.27 30.59 18.96
N TYR A 197 22.50 30.64 20.06
CA TYR A 197 22.22 29.46 20.87
C TYR A 197 21.25 28.60 20.07
N TRP A 198 21.71 27.44 19.63
CA TRP A 198 20.92 26.50 18.86
C TRP A 198 20.47 25.38 19.79
N ASP A 199 19.17 25.10 19.80
CA ASP A 199 18.61 23.96 20.51
C ASP A 199 18.42 22.79 19.53
N PRO A 200 19.03 21.62 19.79
CA PRO A 200 18.73 20.38 19.08
C PRO A 200 17.23 20.07 18.93
N ASN A 201 16.40 20.52 19.87
CA ASN A 201 14.94 20.33 19.84
C ASN A 201 14.23 21.16 18.74
N ASP A 202 14.92 22.13 18.11
CA ASP A 202 14.36 22.91 17.00
C ASP A 202 14.34 22.12 15.67
N LEU A 203 14.96 20.93 15.63
CA LEU A 203 14.90 20.04 14.48
C LEU A 203 13.49 19.46 14.29
N PRO A 204 12.98 19.33 13.06
CA PRO A 204 11.71 18.67 12.84
C PRO A 204 11.82 17.21 13.25
N HIS A 205 10.86 16.76 14.06
CA HIS A 205 10.72 15.39 14.53
C HIS A 205 9.50 14.77 13.85
N PRO A 206 9.66 14.12 12.68
CA PRO A 206 8.55 13.53 11.93
C PRO A 206 7.98 12.28 12.60
N SER A 207 8.71 11.68 13.54
CA SER A 207 8.37 10.44 14.22
C SER A 207 7.94 10.69 15.66
N ASP A 208 7.25 9.72 16.24
CA ASP A 208 6.96 9.70 17.67
C ASP A 208 8.24 9.66 18.52
N THR A 209 8.12 10.10 19.78
CA THR A 209 9.23 10.15 20.75
C THR A 209 9.89 8.79 20.99
N SER A 210 9.14 7.69 20.86
CA SER A 210 9.67 6.33 20.98
C SER A 210 10.66 5.98 19.86
N VAL A 211 10.39 6.40 18.62
CA VAL A 211 11.26 6.19 17.46
C VAL A 211 12.51 7.06 17.57
N ALA A 212 12.33 8.31 18.01
CA ALA A 212 13.44 9.21 18.29
C ALA A 212 14.40 8.61 19.32
N GLN A 213 13.88 8.06 20.42
CA GLN A 213 14.67 7.42 21.46
C GLN A 213 15.40 6.16 20.96
N GLN A 214 14.73 5.31 20.18
CA GLN A 214 15.37 4.12 19.60
C GLN A 214 16.57 4.49 18.73
N LEU A 215 16.44 5.53 17.91
CA LEU A 215 17.52 6.03 17.09
C LEU A 215 18.66 6.58 17.95
N GLU A 216 18.35 7.34 19.01
CA GLU A 216 19.38 7.80 19.96
C GLU A 216 20.14 6.66 20.65
N ASP A 217 19.46 5.56 20.93
CA ASP A 217 20.02 4.36 21.53
C ASP A 217 20.82 3.51 20.51
N GLY A 218 20.82 3.91 19.23
CA GLY A 218 21.55 3.23 18.15
C GLY A 218 20.75 2.16 17.41
N TYR A 219 19.46 2.02 17.71
CA TYR A 219 18.55 1.09 17.03
C TYR A 219 17.83 1.80 15.88
N LYS A 220 18.21 1.45 14.66
CA LYS A 220 17.53 1.93 13.44
C LYS A 220 16.60 0.83 12.92
N GLY A 221 15.35 0.84 13.37
CA GLY A 221 14.35 -0.18 13.03
C GLY A 221 13.09 0.41 12.40
N VAL A 222 12.61 -0.25 11.35
CA VAL A 222 11.28 -0.01 10.78
C VAL A 222 10.35 -1.06 11.38
N SER A 223 9.58 -0.70 12.41
CA SER A 223 8.53 -1.58 12.94
C SER A 223 7.39 -1.65 11.92
N PRO A 224 6.98 -2.84 11.44
CA PRO A 224 5.86 -2.98 10.51
C PRO A 224 4.49 -2.62 11.10
N HIS A 225 4.41 -2.45 12.42
CA HIS A 225 3.16 -2.19 13.14
C HIS A 225 3.04 -0.72 13.56
N ASP A 226 4.11 0.06 13.48
CA ASP A 226 4.07 1.48 13.82
C ASP A 226 3.49 2.24 12.61
N PRO A 227 2.34 2.92 12.74
CA PRO A 227 1.67 3.55 11.59
C PRO A 227 2.51 4.67 10.94
N GLY A 228 3.36 5.34 11.72
CA GLY A 228 4.24 6.41 11.24
C GLY A 228 3.46 7.55 10.56
N VAL A 229 4.06 8.12 9.51
CA VAL A 229 3.48 9.24 8.73
C VAL A 229 2.47 8.79 7.67
N TYR A 230 2.36 7.48 7.40
CA TYR A 230 1.38 6.97 6.44
C TYR A 230 0.00 6.84 7.12
N PRO A 231 -1.10 7.32 6.52
CA PRO A 231 -2.39 7.38 7.22
C PRO A 231 -3.10 6.02 7.37
N GLY A 232 -2.61 4.97 6.71
CA GLY A 232 -3.15 3.61 6.82
C GLY A 232 -2.26 2.70 7.69
N ASN A 233 -2.87 1.74 8.37
CA ASN A 233 -2.16 0.80 9.22
C ASN A 233 -2.54 -0.66 8.95
N ARG A 234 -1.67 -1.56 9.37
CA ARG A 234 -1.83 -3.01 9.19
C ARG A 234 -2.95 -3.59 10.05
N ASP A 235 -3.18 -3.05 11.25
CA ASP A 235 -4.18 -3.57 12.20
C ASP A 235 -5.61 -3.52 11.66
N THR A 236 -5.90 -2.51 10.84
CA THR A 236 -7.21 -2.35 10.19
C THR A 236 -7.23 -2.86 8.75
N ASP A 237 -6.17 -3.54 8.30
CA ASP A 237 -5.95 -3.89 6.89
C ASP A 237 -6.12 -2.67 5.96
N TYR A 238 -5.56 -1.53 6.38
CA TYR A 238 -5.71 -0.25 5.68
C TYR A 238 -7.18 0.16 5.52
N GLY A 239 -7.98 0.01 6.59
CA GLY A 239 -9.41 0.34 6.60
C GLY A 239 -10.33 -0.67 5.89
N ARG A 240 -9.85 -1.87 5.56
CA ARG A 240 -10.64 -2.92 4.86
C ARG A 240 -11.21 -3.99 5.78
N SER A 241 -10.64 -4.18 6.96
CA SER A 241 -11.04 -5.23 7.91
C SER A 241 -12.54 -5.23 8.22
N ASP A 242 -13.10 -4.08 8.60
CA ASP A 242 -14.54 -3.94 8.93
C ASP A 242 -15.47 -4.12 7.71
N LEU A 243 -14.93 -4.01 6.49
CA LEU A 243 -15.71 -4.14 5.26
C LEU A 243 -15.94 -5.60 4.85
N ARG A 244 -15.18 -6.54 5.40
CA ARG A 244 -15.25 -7.97 5.08
C ARG A 244 -16.43 -8.71 5.71
N GLY A 245 -17.17 -8.06 6.61
CA GLY A 245 -18.32 -8.69 7.25
C GLY A 245 -19.49 -8.89 6.27
N PRO A 246 -20.28 -9.98 6.40
CA PRO A 246 -21.48 -10.19 5.59
C PRO A 246 -22.58 -9.13 5.80
N ASN A 247 -22.52 -8.45 6.94
CA ASN A 247 -23.40 -7.35 7.34
C ASN A 247 -22.73 -5.98 7.15
N SER A 248 -21.62 -5.90 6.41
CA SER A 248 -20.97 -4.61 6.16
C SER A 248 -21.92 -3.70 5.38
N GLY A 249 -21.95 -2.41 5.74
CA GLY A 249 -22.80 -1.42 5.05
C GLY A 249 -22.42 -1.22 3.57
N LEU A 250 -21.29 -1.81 3.14
CA LEU A 250 -20.83 -1.82 1.76
C LEU A 250 -21.76 -2.65 0.86
N TYR A 251 -22.41 -3.70 1.39
CA TYR A 251 -23.34 -4.55 0.64
C TYR A 251 -24.75 -4.36 1.19
N PRO A 252 -25.62 -3.55 0.55
CA PRO A 252 -26.96 -3.23 1.07
C PRO A 252 -27.84 -4.45 1.37
N ASN A 253 -27.64 -5.55 0.64
CA ASN A 253 -28.38 -6.81 0.80
C ASN A 253 -27.55 -7.91 1.49
N GLY A 254 -26.34 -7.58 1.96
CA GLY A 254 -25.34 -8.53 2.44
C GLY A 254 -24.93 -9.57 1.39
N PHE A 255 -24.00 -10.44 1.77
CA PHE A 255 -23.60 -11.61 0.99
C PHE A 255 -23.64 -12.90 1.81
N ASP A 256 -23.79 -14.03 1.12
CA ASP A 256 -23.90 -15.35 1.77
C ASP A 256 -22.50 -15.88 2.13
N ASP A 257 -22.02 -15.54 3.33
CA ASP A 257 -20.79 -16.11 3.87
C ASP A 257 -21.07 -17.41 4.62
N PRO A 258 -20.60 -18.58 4.13
CA PRO A 258 -20.83 -19.87 4.79
C PRO A 258 -20.10 -19.99 6.14
N THR A 259 -19.17 -19.09 6.45
CA THR A 259 -18.43 -19.06 7.71
C THR A 259 -19.00 -18.08 8.73
N ALA A 260 -19.94 -17.22 8.31
CA ALA A 260 -20.59 -16.30 9.22
C ALA A 260 -21.51 -17.04 10.20
N GLN A 261 -21.38 -16.71 11.48
CA GLN A 261 -22.30 -17.19 12.51
C GLN A 261 -23.61 -16.41 12.39
N GLU A 262 -24.62 -17.05 11.80
CA GLU A 262 -25.99 -16.52 11.81
C GLU A 262 -26.65 -16.80 13.16
N THR A 263 -27.33 -15.81 13.72
CA THR A 263 -28.16 -16.05 14.91
C THR A 263 -29.45 -16.79 14.53
N ASP A 264 -29.97 -17.64 15.44
CA ASP A 264 -31.20 -18.39 15.19
C ASP A 264 -32.42 -17.47 14.91
N ALA A 265 -32.44 -16.27 15.49
CA ALA A 265 -33.47 -15.27 15.25
C ALA A 265 -33.39 -14.64 13.85
N GLU A 266 -32.18 -14.38 13.33
CA GLU A 266 -31.98 -13.94 11.95
C GLU A 266 -32.39 -15.04 10.98
N LYS A 267 -31.96 -16.28 11.22
CA LYS A 267 -32.32 -17.45 10.40
C LYS A 267 -33.84 -17.67 10.35
N LEU A 268 -34.55 -17.49 11.47
CA LEU A 268 -36.01 -17.58 11.52
C LEU A 268 -36.70 -16.40 10.82
N ARG A 269 -36.19 -15.16 10.96
CA ARG A 269 -36.68 -14.00 10.19
C ARG A 269 -36.48 -14.19 8.69
N ARG A 270 -35.37 -14.81 8.28
CA ARG A 270 -35.06 -15.10 6.86
C ARG A 270 -36.07 -16.06 6.22
N LEU A 271 -36.72 -16.90 7.02
CA LEU A 271 -37.61 -17.99 6.55
C LEU A 271 -39.11 -17.62 6.54
N GLN A 272 -39.51 -16.43 7.00
CA GLN A 272 -40.92 -16.10 7.27
C GLN A 272 -41.55 -15.01 6.37
N SER A 273 -40.79 -14.39 5.47
CA SER A 273 -41.28 -13.27 4.64
C SER A 273 -41.73 -13.71 3.24
N GLN A 274 -42.64 -12.94 2.64
CA GLN A 274 -43.08 -13.15 1.26
C GLN A 274 -42.04 -12.64 0.27
N ARG A 275 -41.82 -13.40 -0.81
CA ARG A 275 -40.97 -12.98 -1.94
C ARG A 275 -41.59 -11.76 -2.62
N ILE A 276 -40.77 -10.74 -2.87
CA ILE A 276 -41.11 -9.60 -3.71
C ILE A 276 -40.94 -10.06 -5.17
N PRO A 277 -42.01 -10.05 -5.99
CA PRO A 277 -41.90 -10.40 -7.41
C PRO A 277 -41.00 -9.43 -8.16
N ASP A 278 -40.18 -9.97 -9.07
CA ASP A 278 -39.38 -9.18 -10.00
C ASP A 278 -40.30 -8.56 -11.05
N LYS A 279 -40.33 -7.23 -11.08
CA LYS A 279 -41.03 -6.38 -12.04
C LYS A 279 -39.98 -5.80 -12.96
N PHE A 280 -40.00 -6.27 -14.20
CA PHE A 280 -39.14 -5.79 -15.27
C PHE A 280 -39.73 -4.55 -15.94
N ASN A 281 -38.93 -3.92 -16.78
CA ASN A 281 -39.44 -2.89 -17.68
C ASN A 281 -40.50 -3.46 -18.64
N LYS A 282 -41.30 -2.60 -19.27
CA LYS A 282 -42.37 -3.02 -20.20
C LYS A 282 -41.79 -3.89 -21.32
N ASP A 283 -42.56 -4.90 -21.74
CA ASP A 283 -42.16 -5.78 -22.84
C ASP A 283 -41.82 -4.96 -24.10
N GLY A 284 -40.68 -5.26 -24.71
CA GLY A 284 -40.07 -4.55 -25.83
C GLY A 284 -39.11 -3.43 -25.45
N GLU A 285 -39.21 -2.87 -24.24
CA GLU A 285 -38.27 -1.85 -23.75
C GLU A 285 -36.96 -2.49 -23.27
N LEU A 286 -35.86 -1.73 -23.37
CA LEU A 286 -34.53 -2.17 -22.93
C LEU A 286 -34.57 -2.57 -21.45
N GLY A 287 -33.98 -3.73 -21.12
CA GLY A 287 -33.98 -4.27 -19.77
C GLY A 287 -35.23 -5.09 -19.40
N SER A 288 -36.16 -5.27 -20.34
CA SER A 288 -37.26 -6.24 -20.23
C SER A 288 -36.79 -7.66 -20.56
N ARG A 289 -37.56 -8.68 -20.15
CA ARG A 289 -37.25 -10.07 -20.48
C ARG A 289 -37.24 -10.34 -21.99
N SER A 290 -38.08 -9.61 -22.73
CA SER A 290 -38.17 -9.68 -24.19
C SER A 290 -37.07 -8.90 -24.93
N ASN A 291 -36.38 -7.99 -24.25
CA ASN A 291 -35.30 -7.18 -24.82
C ASN A 291 -34.22 -6.94 -23.73
N PRO A 292 -33.45 -7.99 -23.38
CA PRO A 292 -32.46 -7.92 -22.32
C PRO A 292 -31.30 -7.02 -22.72
N ILE A 293 -30.68 -6.35 -21.74
CA ILE A 293 -29.51 -5.52 -21.97
C ILE A 293 -28.34 -6.37 -22.48
N THR A 294 -27.89 -6.08 -23.70
CA THR A 294 -26.74 -6.70 -24.35
C THR A 294 -25.49 -5.81 -24.33
N ASP A 295 -25.65 -4.50 -24.16
CA ASP A 295 -24.54 -3.54 -24.10
C ASP A 295 -24.13 -3.32 -22.62
N PRO A 296 -22.87 -3.56 -22.23
CA PRO A 296 -22.40 -3.26 -20.88
C PRO A 296 -22.52 -1.78 -20.48
N GLU A 297 -22.52 -0.84 -21.43
CA GLU A 297 -22.66 0.59 -21.13
C GLU A 297 -24.00 0.95 -20.50
N ASP A 298 -25.06 0.20 -20.82
CA ASP A 298 -26.39 0.40 -20.26
C ASP A 298 -26.48 -0.07 -18.79
N LEU A 299 -25.45 -0.76 -18.28
CA LEU A 299 -25.36 -1.21 -16.88
C LEU A 299 -24.45 -0.34 -16.02
N LYS A 300 -23.75 0.66 -16.59
CA LYS A 300 -22.71 1.42 -15.88
C LYS A 300 -23.23 2.20 -14.66
N ASP A 301 -24.50 2.62 -14.71
CA ASP A 301 -25.16 3.40 -13.66
C ASP A 301 -25.76 2.52 -12.56
N ILE A 302 -25.69 1.20 -12.72
CA ILE A 302 -26.11 0.21 -11.72
C ILE A 302 -24.86 -0.23 -10.95
N ASP A 303 -24.87 -0.12 -9.62
CA ASP A 303 -23.77 -0.63 -8.80
C ASP A 303 -23.77 -2.17 -8.78
N LEU A 304 -23.04 -2.78 -9.71
CA LEU A 304 -22.99 -4.24 -9.83
C LEU A 304 -22.01 -4.86 -8.84
N LEU A 305 -21.00 -4.12 -8.36
CA LEU A 305 -20.00 -4.62 -7.42
C LEU A 305 -20.58 -4.86 -6.02
N HIS A 306 -21.55 -4.03 -5.61
CA HIS A 306 -22.17 -4.14 -4.29
C HIS A 306 -23.60 -4.67 -4.32
N SER A 307 -24.18 -4.88 -5.51
CA SER A 307 -25.50 -5.48 -5.68
C SER A 307 -25.41 -6.98 -5.93
N ARG A 308 -26.43 -7.70 -5.46
CA ARG A 308 -26.55 -9.15 -5.62
C ARG A 308 -27.26 -9.48 -6.93
N ILE A 309 -26.54 -9.99 -7.90
CA ILE A 309 -27.03 -10.35 -9.23
C ILE A 309 -27.79 -11.68 -9.17
N GLY A 310 -29.03 -11.73 -9.67
CA GLY A 310 -29.85 -12.93 -9.76
C GLY A 310 -30.39 -13.46 -8.43
N GLY A 311 -30.43 -12.63 -7.39
CA GLY A 311 -30.99 -12.99 -6.08
C GLY A 311 -32.50 -12.69 -5.98
N GLU A 312 -33.23 -13.52 -5.25
CA GLU A 312 -34.66 -13.32 -4.96
C GLU A 312 -34.83 -12.36 -3.78
N ARG A 313 -35.60 -11.29 -3.93
CA ARG A 313 -35.86 -10.32 -2.85
C ARG A 313 -37.07 -10.71 -2.00
N TYR A 314 -37.02 -10.40 -0.71
CA TYR A 314 -38.08 -10.70 0.26
C TYR A 314 -38.51 -9.45 1.04
N ALA A 315 -39.77 -9.41 1.50
CA ALA A 315 -40.38 -8.25 2.16
C ALA A 315 -39.69 -7.81 3.47
N ASN A 316 -38.89 -8.68 4.07
CA ASN A 316 -38.06 -8.38 5.25
C ASN A 316 -36.71 -7.72 4.89
N GLY A 317 -36.50 -7.36 3.62
CA GLY A 317 -35.23 -6.78 3.13
C GLY A 317 -34.15 -7.83 2.81
N LEU A 318 -34.42 -9.12 3.04
CA LEU A 318 -33.48 -10.18 2.71
C LEU A 318 -33.46 -10.45 1.19
N THR A 319 -32.29 -10.72 0.64
CA THR A 319 -32.16 -11.29 -0.70
C THR A 319 -31.55 -12.69 -0.62
N ARG A 320 -32.22 -13.71 -1.17
CA ARG A 320 -31.80 -15.12 -1.13
C ARG A 320 -31.25 -15.56 -2.48
N GLY A 321 -30.13 -16.31 -2.46
CA GLY A 321 -29.50 -16.77 -3.69
C GLY A 321 -28.88 -15.63 -4.49
N GLY A 322 -28.46 -15.88 -5.73
CA GLY A 322 -27.73 -14.89 -6.53
C GLY A 322 -26.22 -14.86 -6.26
N TYR A 323 -25.56 -13.92 -6.91
CA TYR A 323 -24.12 -13.78 -7.03
C TYR A 323 -23.73 -12.32 -6.71
N THR A 324 -22.81 -12.13 -5.78
CA THR A 324 -22.26 -10.81 -5.43
C THR A 324 -20.80 -10.79 -5.86
N PRO A 325 -20.37 -9.87 -6.75
CA PRO A 325 -18.98 -9.84 -7.20
C PRO A 325 -17.96 -9.61 -6.10
N ALA A 326 -16.83 -10.30 -6.22
CA ALA A 326 -15.72 -10.08 -5.32
C ALA A 326 -15.07 -8.70 -5.59
N PRO A 327 -14.78 -7.91 -4.54
CA PRO A 327 -14.29 -6.55 -4.74
C PRO A 327 -12.79 -6.57 -5.08
N PRO A 328 -12.35 -5.87 -6.14
CA PRO A 328 -10.94 -5.83 -6.56
C PRO A 328 -10.05 -4.99 -5.65
N ASN A 329 -10.62 -4.18 -4.75
CA ASN A 329 -9.86 -3.36 -3.80
C ASN A 329 -9.35 -4.14 -2.57
N ASP A 330 -9.81 -5.38 -2.38
CA ASP A 330 -9.38 -6.27 -1.30
C ASP A 330 -9.35 -7.74 -1.76
N ARG A 331 -8.15 -8.24 -2.07
CA ARG A 331 -7.89 -9.63 -2.46
C ARG A 331 -8.20 -10.64 -1.35
N HIS A 332 -8.30 -10.18 -0.10
CA HIS A 332 -8.58 -11.02 1.07
C HIS A 332 -10.07 -11.00 1.45
N HIS A 333 -10.91 -10.31 0.69
CA HIS A 333 -12.35 -10.29 0.93
C HIS A 333 -12.94 -11.71 0.79
N PRO A 334 -13.82 -12.16 1.71
CA PRO A 334 -14.37 -13.52 1.71
C PRO A 334 -15.13 -13.89 0.42
N LEU A 335 -15.68 -12.89 -0.27
CA LEU A 335 -16.33 -13.08 -1.58
C LEU A 335 -15.42 -13.73 -2.62
N TRP A 336 -14.11 -13.49 -2.58
CA TRP A 336 -13.17 -14.19 -3.46
C TRP A 336 -13.25 -15.69 -3.26
N ASN A 337 -13.30 -16.17 -2.02
CA ASN A 337 -13.42 -17.59 -1.73
C ASN A 337 -14.84 -18.13 -2.03
N ILE A 338 -15.87 -17.40 -1.63
CA ILE A 338 -17.29 -17.76 -1.84
C ILE A 338 -17.61 -17.95 -3.33
N ASN A 339 -17.01 -17.12 -4.19
CA ASN A 339 -17.23 -17.15 -5.63
C ASN A 339 -16.28 -18.12 -6.38
N GLY A 340 -15.52 -18.96 -5.66
CA GLY A 340 -14.64 -19.97 -6.26
C GLY A 340 -13.27 -19.46 -6.69
N GLY A 341 -12.84 -18.32 -6.13
CA GLY A 341 -11.51 -17.75 -6.32
C GLY A 341 -11.39 -16.76 -7.48
N PRO A 342 -10.22 -16.14 -7.64
CA PRO A 342 -9.88 -15.36 -8.83
C PRO A 342 -10.06 -16.18 -10.11
N SER A 343 -10.65 -15.60 -11.16
CA SER A 343 -10.74 -16.28 -12.45
C SER A 343 -9.34 -16.58 -13.00
N THR A 344 -9.13 -17.81 -13.48
CA THR A 344 -7.89 -18.22 -14.16
C THR A 344 -7.79 -17.66 -15.58
N ARG A 345 -8.89 -17.09 -16.11
CA ARG A 345 -8.96 -16.48 -17.44
C ARG A 345 -8.47 -15.05 -17.47
N PHE A 346 -8.04 -14.47 -16.36
CA PHE A 346 -7.40 -13.16 -16.34
C PHE A 346 -5.98 -13.25 -15.78
N ASP A 347 -5.03 -12.62 -16.47
CA ASP A 347 -3.71 -12.35 -15.86
C ASP A 347 -3.79 -11.17 -14.89
N ALA A 348 -2.72 -10.94 -14.13
CA ALA A 348 -2.62 -9.84 -13.16
C ALA A 348 -2.78 -8.43 -13.79
N SER A 349 -2.78 -8.33 -15.12
CA SER A 349 -3.00 -7.08 -15.85
C SER A 349 -4.44 -6.91 -16.33
N GLY A 350 -5.37 -7.81 -15.94
CA GLY A 350 -6.77 -7.79 -16.38
C GLY A 350 -6.96 -8.20 -17.84
N ARG A 351 -5.98 -8.89 -18.45
CA ARG A 351 -6.09 -9.41 -19.82
C ARG A 351 -6.61 -10.83 -19.79
N THR A 352 -7.46 -11.17 -20.75
CA THR A 352 -7.92 -12.54 -20.92
C THR A 352 -6.73 -13.45 -21.22
N SER A 353 -6.39 -14.36 -20.31
CA SER A 353 -5.39 -15.38 -20.53
C SER A 353 -5.91 -16.32 -21.61
N LEU A 354 -5.27 -16.30 -22.79
CA LEU A 354 -5.57 -17.21 -23.90
C LEU A 354 -4.95 -18.60 -23.63
N ALA A 355 -4.87 -19.01 -22.37
CA ALA A 355 -4.26 -20.26 -21.94
C ALA A 355 -5.15 -20.89 -20.87
N GLY A 356 -6.12 -21.71 -21.28
CA GLY A 356 -7.01 -22.34 -20.31
C GLY A 356 -8.10 -23.23 -20.87
N ALA A 357 -7.88 -23.88 -22.02
CA ALA A 357 -8.65 -25.08 -22.36
C ALA A 357 -7.92 -26.28 -21.74
N GLY A 358 -8.37 -26.72 -20.57
CA GLY A 358 -8.01 -28.03 -20.00
C GLY A 358 -7.31 -27.99 -18.65
N ALA A 359 -8.11 -28.04 -17.57
CA ALA A 359 -7.78 -28.80 -16.37
C ALA A 359 -9.07 -28.98 -15.54
N LEU A 360 -9.76 -30.10 -15.79
CA LEU A 360 -10.78 -30.65 -14.92
C LEU A 360 -10.11 -31.41 -13.75
N GLY A 361 -10.72 -31.37 -12.56
CA GLY A 361 -10.45 -32.29 -11.44
C GLY A 361 -10.18 -31.53 -10.13
N ALA A 362 -11.09 -31.41 -9.17
CA ALA A 362 -11.78 -32.42 -8.36
C ALA A 362 -10.84 -33.27 -7.46
N GLY A 363 -10.86 -32.97 -6.16
CA GLY A 363 -10.77 -34.01 -5.11
C GLY A 363 -9.51 -34.11 -4.25
N VAL A 364 -9.79 -34.26 -2.93
CA VAL A 364 -9.15 -35.08 -1.88
C VAL A 364 -7.82 -34.69 -1.20
N LEU A 365 -7.96 -34.39 0.11
CA LEU A 365 -7.24 -34.88 1.31
C LEU A 365 -5.88 -35.58 1.12
N GLY A 366 -4.88 -35.17 1.91
CA GLY A 366 -3.71 -36.02 2.20
C GLY A 366 -2.61 -35.32 2.99
N ALA A 367 -2.47 -35.70 4.27
CA ALA A 367 -1.36 -35.34 5.14
C ALA A 367 -0.03 -35.95 4.68
N GLY A 368 1.09 -35.33 5.07
CA GLY A 368 2.35 -36.05 5.32
C GLY A 368 3.59 -35.54 4.58
N ALA A 369 4.49 -34.99 5.39
CA ALA A 369 5.92 -35.33 5.43
C ALA A 369 6.88 -34.90 4.30
N LEU A 370 7.86 -34.10 4.74
CA LEU A 370 9.31 -34.24 4.52
C LEU A 370 9.89 -33.97 3.13
N GLY A 371 10.94 -33.13 3.13
CA GLY A 371 12.20 -33.59 2.55
C GLY A 371 12.92 -32.62 1.63
N ALA A 372 14.03 -32.11 2.17
CA ALA A 372 15.16 -31.46 1.52
C ALA A 372 15.74 -32.17 0.26
N ALA A 373 16.69 -31.45 -0.35
CA ALA A 373 17.69 -31.84 -1.35
C ALA A 373 17.29 -31.50 -2.80
N ALA A 374 17.88 -30.48 -3.43
CA ALA A 374 19.27 -30.33 -3.88
C ALA A 374 19.41 -30.61 -5.40
N LEU A 375 20.51 -30.08 -5.94
CA LEU A 375 21.00 -30.07 -7.33
C LEU A 375 20.45 -28.95 -8.23
N GLY A 376 21.29 -28.16 -8.90
CA GLY A 376 22.72 -28.32 -9.05
C GLY A 376 23.35 -27.23 -9.89
N ALA A 377 24.60 -26.94 -9.54
CA ALA A 377 25.48 -25.93 -10.07
C ALA A 377 26.05 -26.27 -11.46
N ARG A 378 26.33 -25.22 -12.25
CA ARG A 378 27.45 -25.05 -13.19
C ARG A 378 27.66 -23.52 -13.30
N GLY A 379 28.75 -22.86 -12.95
CA GLY A 379 30.14 -23.26 -12.74
C GLY A 379 30.96 -23.04 -14.01
N ALA A 380 31.63 -21.88 -14.15
CA ALA A 380 33.05 -21.76 -14.54
C ALA A 380 33.52 -20.31 -14.83
N SER A 381 34.55 -19.89 -14.07
CA SER A 381 35.74 -19.07 -14.43
C SER A 381 35.57 -17.62 -14.94
N GLY A 382 36.31 -16.61 -14.46
CA GLY A 382 37.37 -16.55 -13.46
C GLY A 382 38.13 -15.20 -13.49
N LEU A 383 38.69 -14.84 -12.33
CA LEU A 383 39.94 -14.09 -12.08
C LEU A 383 40.07 -12.56 -12.32
N GLY A 384 40.61 -11.88 -11.29
CA GLY A 384 41.25 -10.55 -11.29
C GLY A 384 40.61 -9.59 -10.28
N ALA A 385 40.92 -9.60 -8.97
CA ALA A 385 42.12 -9.05 -8.31
C ALA A 385 42.50 -7.61 -8.74
N GLY A 386 42.27 -6.61 -7.87
CA GLY A 386 42.99 -5.34 -7.90
C GLY A 386 42.18 -4.09 -7.51
N SER A 387 42.71 -3.33 -6.53
CA SER A 387 42.34 -1.97 -6.07
C SER A 387 40.99 -1.84 -5.33
N LEU A 388 40.85 -1.50 -4.05
CA LEU A 388 41.60 -0.63 -3.11
C LEU A 388 41.89 0.77 -3.67
N GLY A 389 41.10 1.74 -3.21
CA GLY A 389 41.52 3.12 -3.01
C GLY A 389 40.99 4.14 -4.01
N ALA A 390 40.02 4.96 -3.58
CA ALA A 390 39.98 6.41 -3.85
C ALA A 390 38.74 7.04 -3.17
N LEU A 391 38.81 7.17 -1.85
CA LEU A 391 38.13 8.25 -1.14
C LEU A 391 39.12 9.42 -1.02
N GLY A 392 38.63 10.62 -1.32
CA GLY A 392 39.23 11.88 -0.88
C GLY A 392 40.04 12.61 -1.95
N ARG A 393 39.60 13.82 -2.30
CA ARG A 393 40.01 15.04 -1.59
C ARG A 393 39.76 16.24 -2.49
N GLY A 394 38.85 17.11 -2.06
CA GLY A 394 38.69 18.44 -2.63
C GLY A 394 39.90 19.33 -2.37
N GLY A 395 40.02 20.39 -3.14
CA GLY A 395 41.04 21.41 -2.95
C GLY A 395 40.92 22.52 -3.97
N ALA A 396 40.21 23.57 -3.57
CA ALA A 396 40.14 24.84 -4.27
C ALA A 396 41.49 25.58 -4.25
N GLY A 397 41.71 26.38 -5.29
CA GLY A 397 42.29 27.72 -5.15
C GLY A 397 43.81 27.85 -5.29
N GLY A 398 44.20 28.82 -6.13
CA GLY A 398 45.37 29.65 -5.84
C GLY A 398 46.47 29.67 -6.90
N LEU A 399 46.36 30.65 -7.80
CA LEU A 399 47.41 31.61 -8.20
C LEU A 399 48.78 31.09 -8.67
N GLY A 400 49.18 31.54 -9.88
CA GLY A 400 50.55 31.98 -10.09
C GLY A 400 51.23 31.57 -11.40
N ALA A 401 51.13 32.46 -12.39
CA ALA A 401 52.22 32.97 -13.22
C ALA A 401 53.11 32.06 -14.10
N SER A 402 53.35 32.58 -15.32
CA SER A 402 54.42 32.29 -16.28
C SER A 402 54.30 30.96 -17.07
N GLY A 403 54.49 30.89 -18.38
CA GLY A 403 54.83 31.86 -19.41
C GLY A 403 55.05 31.10 -20.73
N ARG A 404 54.89 31.82 -21.85
CA ARG A 404 55.49 31.62 -23.19
C ARG A 404 55.60 30.20 -23.77
N GLY A 405 54.99 30.03 -24.95
CA GLY A 405 55.27 28.97 -25.91
C GLY A 405 54.19 28.90 -26.96
#